data_AF-A0A380X5Z9-F1
#
_entry.id   AF-A0A380X5Z9-F1
#
_cell.length_a   1.000
_cell.length_b   1.000
_cell.length_c   1.000
_cell.angle_alpha   90.00
_cell.angle_beta   90.00
_cell.angle_gamma   90.00
#
_symmetry.space_group_name_H-M   'P 1'
#
loop_
_entity.id
_entity.type
_entity.pdbx_description
1 polymer ?
#
loop_
_entity_poly.entity_id
_entity_poly.type
_entity_poly.pdbx_seq_one_letter_code
_entity_poly.pdbx_strand_id
1 'polypeptide(L)'
;MAKKEIKTDLWVHSQLTEAGLNLSAQGSEIKEIDDALKTASKSRTGNVGYPEFCGVVKDFLIVIEDKADIAKHSKKDENGLIAQDTASIKDYAVNGALHYGLHLAKHTSYKKIIAIGVSGDEKRHKITPLFINECGEYKELENLETFTLFSADNIDEYYFRNILKEPTNEDKTTEEILKDAKQLHEDLRNYGSIQDKDKPLIVSGILLALKEIEFKNFSLDNLNGDD
;
A
#
# COMPACT_ATOMS: atom_id res chain seq x y z
N MET A 1 3.47 18.60 16.65
CA MET A 1 3.60 17.20 16.20
C MET A 1 4.62 16.50 17.09
N ALA A 2 4.34 15.31 17.62
CA ALA A 2 5.28 14.62 18.51
C ALA A 2 6.49 14.11 17.71
N LYS A 3 7.69 14.06 18.31
CA LYS A 3 8.93 13.61 17.63
C LYS A 3 8.83 12.22 16.97
N LYS A 4 7.89 11.39 17.42
CA LYS A 4 7.66 10.04 16.86
C LYS A 4 6.87 10.09 15.55
N GLU A 5 5.82 10.90 15.48
CA GLU A 5 5.02 11.07 14.25
C GLU A 5 5.92 11.54 13.11
N ILE A 6 6.75 12.57 13.33
CA ILE A 6 7.69 13.07 12.30
C ILE A 6 8.59 11.95 11.73
N LYS A 7 8.98 10.96 12.54
CA LYS A 7 9.78 9.82 12.05
C LYS A 7 8.95 8.87 11.19
N THR A 8 7.71 8.63 11.59
CA THR A 8 6.75 7.84 10.82
C THR A 8 6.45 8.52 9.50
N ASP A 9 6.11 9.82 9.48
CA ASP A 9 5.89 10.60 8.25
C ASP A 9 7.06 10.48 7.27
N LEU A 10 8.30 10.64 7.76
CA LEU A 10 9.52 10.54 6.93
C LEU A 10 9.73 9.14 6.36
N TRP A 11 9.44 8.10 7.16
CA TRP A 11 9.53 6.72 6.71
C TRP A 11 8.43 6.38 5.69
N VAL A 12 7.18 6.81 5.93
CA VAL A 12 6.09 6.66 4.96
C VAL A 12 6.46 7.36 3.65
N HIS A 13 6.99 8.59 3.74
CA HIS A 13 7.44 9.33 2.56
C HIS A 13 8.53 8.60 1.76
N SER A 14 9.50 7.95 2.42
CA SER A 14 10.52 7.17 1.71
C SER A 14 9.93 5.94 1.01
N GLN A 15 8.98 5.25 1.66
CA GLN A 15 8.27 4.10 1.09
C GLN A 15 7.39 4.49 -0.12
N LEU A 16 6.73 5.65 -0.05
CA LEU A 16 5.98 6.20 -1.18
C LEU A 16 6.92 6.52 -2.35
N THR A 17 8.06 7.14 -2.07
CA THR A 17 9.06 7.47 -3.09
C THR A 17 9.62 6.22 -3.76
N GLU A 18 9.93 5.18 -2.98
CA GLU A 18 10.40 3.87 -3.48
C GLU A 18 9.35 3.18 -4.36
N ALA A 19 8.06 3.32 -4.04
CA ALA A 19 6.96 2.83 -4.85
C ALA A 19 6.62 3.71 -6.07
N GLY A 20 7.35 4.80 -6.31
CA GLY A 20 7.09 5.73 -7.42
C GLY A 20 5.84 6.60 -7.24
N LEU A 21 5.39 6.79 -5.99
CA LEU A 21 4.20 7.56 -5.65
C LEU A 21 4.54 9.00 -5.28
N ASN A 22 4.17 9.93 -6.15
CA ASN A 22 4.34 11.36 -5.91
C ASN A 22 3.09 11.95 -5.24
N LEU A 23 2.97 11.77 -3.92
CA LEU A 23 1.87 12.35 -3.12
C LEU A 23 2.33 13.62 -2.40
N SER A 24 1.45 14.62 -2.34
CA SER A 24 1.67 15.87 -1.62
C SER A 24 1.51 15.65 -0.12
N ALA A 25 2.41 16.19 0.70
CA ALA A 25 2.28 16.16 2.15
C ALA A 25 1.36 17.28 2.66
N GLN A 26 0.57 17.01 3.71
CA GLN A 26 -0.27 18.00 4.40
C GLN A 26 -1.24 18.78 3.49
N GLY A 27 -1.80 18.13 2.48
CA GLY A 27 -2.71 18.76 1.53
C GLY A 27 -2.56 18.18 0.13
N SER A 28 -2.93 18.96 -0.89
CA SER A 28 -2.75 18.58 -2.29
C SER A 28 -2.41 19.81 -3.13
N GLU A 29 -1.57 19.61 -4.14
CA GLU A 29 -1.32 20.62 -5.18
C GLU A 29 -2.44 20.63 -6.24
N ILE A 30 -3.30 19.60 -6.26
CA ILE A 30 -4.44 19.51 -7.15
C ILE A 30 -5.56 20.37 -6.59
N LYS A 31 -5.88 21.46 -7.28
CA LYS A 31 -6.86 22.48 -6.83
C LYS A 31 -8.19 21.89 -6.36
N GLU A 32 -8.75 20.93 -7.09
CA GLU A 32 -10.01 20.29 -6.73
C GLU A 32 -9.93 19.59 -5.36
N ILE A 33 -8.81 18.89 -5.09
CA ILE A 33 -8.58 18.19 -3.84
C ILE A 33 -8.31 19.20 -2.71
N ASP A 34 -7.48 20.23 -2.96
CA ASP A 34 -7.23 21.31 -1.99
C ASP A 34 -8.52 22.00 -1.58
N ASP A 35 -9.38 22.35 -2.54
CA ASP A 35 -10.67 22.99 -2.30
C ASP A 35 -11.59 22.08 -1.47
N ALA A 36 -11.61 20.77 -1.74
CA ALA A 36 -12.36 19.81 -0.94
C ALA A 36 -11.82 19.71 0.50
N LEU A 37 -10.51 19.73 0.71
CA LEU A 37 -9.87 19.60 2.02
C LEU A 37 -10.12 20.80 2.95
N LYS A 38 -10.52 21.97 2.42
CA LYS A 38 -10.80 23.19 3.22
C LYS A 38 -11.90 23.02 4.26
N THR A 39 -12.75 22.01 4.13
CA THR A 39 -13.83 21.70 5.10
C THR A 39 -13.70 20.32 5.74
N ALA A 40 -12.58 19.63 5.53
CA ALA A 40 -12.38 18.23 5.88
C ALA A 40 -11.86 17.97 7.31
N SER A 41 -11.88 18.95 8.21
CA SER A 41 -11.30 18.78 9.56
C SER A 41 -11.79 17.53 10.29
N LYS A 42 -10.86 16.74 10.83
CA LYS A 42 -11.12 15.61 11.75
C LYS A 42 -11.91 16.00 13.00
N SER A 43 -11.91 17.29 13.36
CA SER A 43 -12.71 17.81 14.48
C SER A 43 -14.17 18.06 14.10
N ARG A 44 -14.55 17.90 12.83
CA ARG A 44 -15.88 18.20 12.27
C ARG A 44 -16.33 19.64 12.50
N THR A 45 -15.39 20.57 12.49
CA THR A 45 -15.66 22.00 12.70
C THR A 45 -15.89 22.77 11.39
N GLY A 46 -15.86 22.09 10.24
CA GLY A 46 -15.92 22.73 8.91
C GLY A 46 -14.64 23.48 8.52
N ASN A 47 -13.56 23.31 9.30
CA ASN A 47 -12.25 23.88 9.02
C ASN A 47 -11.44 22.97 8.08
N VAL A 48 -10.26 23.46 7.70
CA VAL A 48 -9.30 22.75 6.85
C VAL A 48 -8.88 21.43 7.51
N GLY A 49 -8.82 20.39 6.69
CA GLY A 49 -8.23 19.11 6.98
C GLY A 49 -6.85 18.98 6.36
N TYR A 50 -5.96 18.29 7.07
CA TYR A 50 -4.59 18.05 6.67
C TYR A 50 -4.36 16.53 6.76
N PRO A 51 -4.61 15.77 5.68
CA PRO A 51 -4.13 14.40 5.59
C PRO A 51 -2.59 14.41 5.58
N GLU A 52 -1.95 13.37 6.09
CA GLU A 52 -0.48 13.31 6.06
C GLU A 52 0.04 13.29 4.62
N PHE A 53 -0.58 12.49 3.73
CA PHE A 53 -0.30 12.52 2.29
C PHE A 53 -1.57 12.42 1.44
N CYS A 54 -1.59 13.10 0.29
CA CYS A 54 -2.68 12.98 -0.67
C CYS A 54 -2.19 13.22 -2.10
N GLY A 55 -2.78 12.53 -3.08
CA GLY A 55 -2.44 12.70 -4.48
C GLY A 55 -3.27 11.79 -5.37
N VAL A 56 -2.88 11.70 -6.63
CA VAL A 56 -3.61 10.94 -7.65
C VAL A 56 -2.63 10.07 -8.42
N VAL A 57 -3.03 8.82 -8.63
CA VAL A 57 -2.34 7.87 -9.53
C VAL A 57 -3.35 7.38 -10.54
N LYS A 58 -3.11 7.64 -11.83
CA LYS A 58 -4.09 7.43 -12.90
C LYS A 58 -5.43 8.12 -12.56
N ASP A 59 -6.51 7.35 -12.39
CA ASP A 59 -7.83 7.84 -11.99
C ASP A 59 -8.17 7.57 -10.50
N PHE A 60 -7.20 7.09 -9.72
CA PHE A 60 -7.34 6.82 -8.28
C PHE A 60 -6.85 8.00 -7.46
N LEU A 61 -7.73 8.54 -6.63
CA LEU A 61 -7.32 9.46 -5.56
C LEU A 61 -6.81 8.62 -4.38
N ILE A 62 -5.60 8.94 -3.91
CA ILE A 62 -5.00 8.30 -2.75
C ILE A 62 -4.93 9.32 -1.61
N VAL A 63 -5.36 8.92 -0.43
CA VAL A 63 -5.21 9.70 0.80
C VAL A 63 -4.67 8.81 1.91
N ILE A 64 -3.69 9.30 2.65
CA ILE A 64 -2.95 8.54 3.64
C ILE A 64 -2.99 9.24 4.97
N GLU A 65 -3.20 8.44 6.00
CA GLU A 65 -3.06 8.83 7.39
C GLU A 65 -2.14 7.87 8.12
N ASP A 66 -1.26 8.41 8.96
CA ASP A 66 -0.31 7.61 9.71
C ASP A 66 -0.32 7.90 11.23
N LYS A 67 0.12 6.90 12.01
CA LYS A 67 0.31 7.02 13.47
C LYS A 67 1.55 6.25 13.91
N ALA A 68 2.42 6.85 14.72
CA ALA A 68 3.64 6.17 15.18
C ALA A 68 3.40 4.93 16.06
N ASP A 69 2.24 4.81 16.71
CA ASP A 69 1.91 3.67 17.58
C ASP A 69 0.99 2.67 16.85
N ILE A 70 1.45 1.42 16.74
CA ILE A 70 0.66 0.31 16.16
C ILE A 70 -0.64 0.06 16.93
N ALA A 71 -0.69 0.34 18.23
CA ALA A 71 -1.93 0.23 19.01
C ALA A 71 -3.00 1.23 18.52
N LYS A 72 -2.58 2.28 17.80
CA LYS A 72 -3.41 3.31 17.18
C LYS A 72 -3.66 3.06 15.69
N HIS A 73 -3.60 1.81 15.25
CA HIS A 73 -3.83 1.47 13.85
C HIS A 73 -5.29 1.69 13.43
N SER A 74 -6.22 1.05 14.13
CA SER A 74 -7.65 1.09 13.82
C SER A 74 -8.47 0.86 15.08
N LYS A 75 -9.63 1.51 15.16
CA LYS A 75 -10.63 1.28 16.21
C LYS A 75 -11.98 0.96 15.58
N LYS A 76 -12.60 -0.10 16.07
CA LYS A 76 -13.94 -0.53 15.65
C LYS A 76 -15.01 -0.08 16.65
N ASP A 77 -16.22 0.11 16.17
CA ASP A 77 -17.40 0.34 17.01
C ASP A 77 -18.03 -0.97 17.49
N GLU A 78 -19.16 -0.88 18.18
CA GLU A 78 -19.91 -2.02 18.71
C GLU A 78 -20.44 -2.98 17.62
N ASN A 79 -20.57 -2.51 16.39
CA ASN A 79 -21.03 -3.30 15.24
C ASN A 79 -19.85 -3.90 14.44
N GLY A 80 -18.61 -3.69 14.89
CA GLY A 80 -17.41 -4.16 14.18
C GLY A 80 -17.04 -3.30 12.96
N LEU A 81 -17.67 -2.14 12.77
CA LEU A 81 -17.33 -1.18 11.70
C LEU A 81 -16.24 -0.21 12.17
N ILE A 82 -15.60 0.50 11.24
CA ILE A 82 -14.56 1.49 11.60
C ILE A 82 -15.26 2.64 12.33
N ALA A 83 -14.88 2.87 13.59
CA ALA A 83 -15.53 3.85 14.43
C ALA A 83 -15.35 5.27 13.87
N GLN A 84 -16.46 5.99 13.69
CA GLN A 84 -16.46 7.35 13.11
C GLN A 84 -16.72 8.45 14.15
N ASP A 85 -16.52 8.17 15.44
CA ASP A 85 -16.53 9.22 16.45
C ASP A 85 -15.26 10.10 16.35
N THR A 86 -15.37 11.36 16.78
CA THR A 86 -14.30 12.35 16.64
C THR A 86 -13.00 11.94 17.32
N ALA A 87 -13.05 11.19 18.44
CA ALA A 87 -11.85 10.73 19.11
C ALA A 87 -11.16 9.65 18.27
N SER A 88 -11.92 8.65 17.80
CA SER A 88 -11.38 7.58 16.95
C SER A 88 -10.78 8.12 15.65
N ILE A 89 -11.44 9.07 14.97
CA ILE A 89 -10.94 9.69 13.72
C ILE A 89 -9.59 10.39 13.93
N LYS A 90 -9.39 11.03 15.08
CA LYS A 90 -8.14 11.77 15.38
C LYS A 90 -7.02 10.85 15.83
N ASP A 91 -7.37 9.86 16.63
CA ASP A 91 -6.38 9.07 17.36
C ASP A 91 -5.93 7.83 16.60
N TYR A 92 -6.65 7.38 15.57
CA TYR A 92 -6.37 6.14 14.84
C TYR A 92 -6.17 6.36 13.33
N ALA A 93 -5.16 5.72 12.75
CA ALA A 93 -4.72 5.92 11.37
C ALA A 93 -5.82 5.55 10.35
N VAL A 94 -6.35 4.33 10.42
CA VAL A 94 -7.39 3.85 9.48
C VAL A 94 -8.67 4.66 9.59
N ASN A 95 -9.04 5.11 10.80
CA ASN A 95 -10.23 5.92 11.04
C ASN A 95 -10.07 7.33 10.46
N GLY A 96 -8.89 7.93 10.60
CA GLY A 96 -8.53 9.20 9.98
C GLY A 96 -8.54 9.10 8.44
N ALA A 97 -7.94 8.05 7.89
CA ALA A 97 -7.91 7.79 6.46
C ALA A 97 -9.33 7.69 5.89
N LEU A 98 -10.20 6.89 6.54
CA LEU A 98 -11.60 6.75 6.14
C LEU A 98 -12.34 8.09 6.15
N HIS A 99 -12.16 8.90 7.21
CA HIS A 99 -12.79 10.22 7.30
C HIS A 99 -12.44 11.10 6.10
N TYR A 100 -11.16 11.18 5.73
CA TYR A 100 -10.75 11.96 4.56
C TYR A 100 -11.24 11.34 3.26
N GLY A 101 -11.15 10.03 3.10
CA GLY A 101 -11.59 9.35 1.90
C GLY A 101 -13.08 9.54 1.63
N LEU A 102 -13.94 9.42 2.66
CA LEU A 102 -15.38 9.69 2.55
C LEU A 102 -15.66 11.17 2.23
N HIS A 103 -14.90 12.08 2.84
CA HIS A 103 -15.05 13.50 2.56
C HIS A 103 -14.70 13.81 1.10
N LEU A 104 -13.58 13.29 0.60
CA LEU A 104 -13.12 13.50 -0.77
C LEU A 104 -14.07 12.87 -1.80
N ALA A 105 -14.64 11.69 -1.50
CA ALA A 105 -15.65 11.05 -2.36
C ALA A 105 -16.88 11.95 -2.58
N LYS A 106 -17.26 12.70 -1.55
CA LYS A 106 -18.43 13.58 -1.60
C LYS A 106 -18.16 14.95 -2.24
N HIS A 107 -16.92 15.42 -2.22
CA HIS A 107 -16.56 16.80 -2.57
C HIS A 107 -15.62 16.92 -3.77
N THR A 108 -15.31 15.81 -4.43
CA THR A 108 -14.51 15.77 -5.65
C THR A 108 -15.20 14.93 -6.73
N SER A 109 -14.69 14.99 -7.95
CA SER A 109 -15.15 14.21 -9.10
C SER A 109 -14.55 12.79 -9.15
N TYR A 110 -13.61 12.46 -8.25
CA TYR A 110 -12.97 11.15 -8.21
C TYR A 110 -13.94 10.07 -7.72
N LYS A 111 -14.00 8.98 -8.50
CA LYS A 111 -14.92 7.85 -8.26
C LYS A 111 -14.25 6.66 -7.58
N LYS A 112 -12.91 6.64 -7.60
CA LYS A 112 -12.07 5.58 -7.04
C LYS A 112 -11.13 6.22 -6.03
N ILE A 113 -11.39 5.99 -4.76
CA ILE A 113 -10.58 6.53 -3.67
C ILE A 113 -9.96 5.39 -2.88
N ILE A 114 -8.66 5.46 -2.68
CA ILE A 114 -7.91 4.54 -1.81
C ILE A 114 -7.47 5.33 -0.58
N ALA A 115 -8.13 5.08 0.54
CA ALA A 115 -7.76 5.64 1.83
C ALA A 115 -6.88 4.65 2.59
N ILE A 116 -5.68 5.05 2.99
CA ILE A 116 -4.68 4.16 3.57
C ILE A 116 -4.37 4.60 5.01
N GLY A 117 -4.60 3.70 5.96
CA GLY A 117 -4.12 3.86 7.33
C GLY A 117 -2.79 3.16 7.53
N VAL A 118 -1.80 3.88 8.01
CA VAL A 118 -0.46 3.37 8.32
C VAL A 118 -0.19 3.50 9.82
N SER A 119 0.42 2.51 10.44
CA SER A 119 0.94 2.70 11.80
C SER A 119 2.26 2.00 12.06
N GLY A 120 3.06 2.55 12.96
CA GLY A 120 4.35 2.00 13.38
C GLY A 120 5.56 2.67 12.73
N ASP A 121 6.59 1.87 12.47
CA ASP A 121 7.87 2.29 11.91
C ASP A 121 8.45 1.20 11.00
N GLU A 122 9.63 1.47 10.42
CA GLU A 122 10.37 0.57 9.53
C GLU A 122 10.52 -0.88 10.03
N LYS A 123 10.59 -1.09 11.36
CA LYS A 123 10.79 -2.43 11.93
C LYS A 123 9.49 -3.18 12.11
N ARG A 124 8.42 -2.45 12.41
CA ARG A 124 7.11 -3.02 12.69
C ARG A 124 6.05 -2.01 12.31
N HIS A 125 5.38 -2.28 11.21
CA HIS A 125 4.30 -1.45 10.70
C HIS A 125 3.04 -2.25 10.34
N LYS A 126 1.98 -1.52 10.04
CA LYS A 126 0.78 -2.02 9.38
C LYS A 126 0.32 -1.01 8.35
N ILE A 127 -0.01 -1.48 7.16
CA ILE A 127 -0.62 -0.69 6.09
C ILE A 127 -1.96 -1.33 5.76
N THR A 128 -3.06 -0.63 6.02
CA THR A 128 -4.41 -1.10 5.70
C THR A 128 -5.06 -0.15 4.71
N PRO A 129 -5.28 -0.59 3.47
CA PRO A 129 -6.02 0.19 2.49
C PRO A 129 -7.52 -0.04 2.62
N LEU A 130 -8.27 1.01 2.32
CA LEU A 130 -9.72 1.01 2.18
C LEU A 130 -10.03 1.52 0.77
N PHE A 131 -10.90 0.81 0.05
CA PHE A 131 -11.47 1.35 -1.19
C PHE A 131 -12.78 2.07 -0.88
N ILE A 132 -12.99 3.24 -1.47
CA ILE A 132 -14.20 4.04 -1.34
C ILE A 132 -14.70 4.35 -2.75
N ASN A 133 -15.97 4.05 -3.01
CA ASN A 133 -16.62 4.31 -4.28
C ASN A 133 -17.30 5.69 -4.32
N GLU A 134 -17.80 6.06 -5.51
CA GLU A 134 -18.54 7.31 -5.75
C GLU A 134 -19.81 7.48 -4.90
N CYS A 135 -20.36 6.38 -4.37
CA CYS A 135 -21.54 6.41 -3.49
C CYS A 135 -21.17 6.65 -2.01
N GLY A 136 -19.86 6.71 -1.69
CA GLY A 136 -19.38 6.83 -0.31
C GLY A 136 -19.45 5.52 0.48
N GLU A 137 -19.62 4.38 -0.20
CA GLU A 137 -19.47 3.06 0.43
C GLU A 137 -17.98 2.71 0.47
N TYR A 138 -17.56 2.07 1.56
CA TYR A 138 -16.17 1.68 1.73
C TYR A 138 -16.04 0.16 1.93
N LYS A 139 -14.89 -0.37 1.49
CA LYS A 139 -14.47 -1.75 1.69
C LYS A 139 -13.07 -1.76 2.28
N GLU A 140 -12.90 -2.44 3.41
CA GLU A 140 -11.58 -2.72 3.96
C GLU A 140 -10.90 -3.82 3.13
N LEU A 141 -9.66 -3.57 2.74
CA LEU A 141 -8.86 -4.48 1.92
C LEU A 141 -7.82 -5.18 2.79
N GLU A 142 -7.17 -6.20 2.22
CA GLU A 142 -6.11 -6.93 2.91
C GLU A 142 -4.92 -6.02 3.23
N ASN A 143 -4.29 -6.28 4.38
CA ASN A 143 -3.11 -5.54 4.79
C ASN A 143 -1.98 -5.77 3.79
N LEU A 144 -1.20 -4.71 3.57
CA LEU A 144 -0.04 -4.73 2.68
C LEU A 144 1.25 -4.52 3.47
N GLU A 145 2.35 -4.98 2.88
CA GLU A 145 3.69 -4.75 3.40
C GLU A 145 4.34 -3.49 2.79
N THR A 146 3.99 -3.15 1.54
CA THR A 146 4.54 -2.02 0.78
C THR A 146 3.45 -1.30 -0.03
N PHE A 147 3.79 -0.15 -0.62
CA PHE A 147 2.90 0.63 -1.47
C PHE A 147 3.01 0.30 -2.97
N THR A 148 3.85 -0.67 -3.36
CA THR A 148 4.19 -0.99 -4.76
C THR A 148 2.95 -1.32 -5.61
N LEU A 149 1.91 -1.91 -5.00
CA LEU A 149 0.64 -2.24 -5.67
C LEU A 149 -0.16 -1.00 -6.08
N PHE A 150 0.13 0.17 -5.51
CA PHE A 150 -0.53 1.44 -5.86
C PHE A 150 0.24 2.24 -6.90
N SER A 151 1.41 1.77 -7.34
CA SER A 151 2.16 2.42 -8.42
C SER A 151 1.33 2.49 -9.71
N ALA A 152 1.69 3.40 -10.61
CA ALA A 152 0.96 3.57 -11.86
C ALA A 152 0.88 2.26 -12.66
N ASP A 153 1.90 1.40 -12.62
CA ASP A 153 1.93 0.15 -13.36
C ASP A 153 1.01 -0.92 -12.75
N ASN A 154 0.86 -0.95 -11.41
CA ASN A 154 0.15 -2.04 -10.71
C ASN A 154 -1.27 -1.70 -10.26
N ILE A 155 -1.63 -0.40 -10.14
CA ILE A 155 -2.88 0.01 -9.47
C ILE A 155 -4.15 -0.46 -10.17
N ASP A 156 -4.14 -0.55 -11.50
CA ASP A 156 -5.29 -1.06 -12.27
C ASP A 156 -5.51 -2.53 -11.98
N GLU A 157 -4.44 -3.33 -12.01
CA GLU A 157 -4.50 -4.76 -11.71
C GLU A 157 -4.94 -4.99 -10.26
N TYR A 158 -4.39 -4.24 -9.31
CA TYR A 158 -4.83 -4.28 -7.91
C TYR A 158 -6.33 -3.97 -7.78
N TYR A 159 -6.84 -3.00 -8.55
CA TYR A 159 -8.25 -2.67 -8.56
C TYR A 159 -9.11 -3.82 -9.09
N PHE A 160 -8.78 -4.40 -10.25
CA PHE A 160 -9.55 -5.51 -10.80
C PHE A 160 -9.47 -6.76 -9.90
N ARG A 161 -8.27 -7.14 -9.45
CA ARG A 161 -8.03 -8.35 -8.66
C ARG A 161 -8.48 -8.22 -7.21
N ASN A 162 -8.00 -7.21 -6.50
CA ASN A 162 -8.17 -7.14 -5.05
C ASN A 162 -9.47 -6.44 -4.67
N ILE A 163 -9.87 -5.41 -5.42
CA ILE A 163 -11.05 -4.59 -5.10
C ILE A 163 -12.31 -5.21 -5.72
N LEU A 164 -12.33 -5.39 -7.05
CA LEU A 164 -13.48 -5.94 -7.79
C LEU A 164 -13.59 -7.47 -7.70
N LYS A 165 -12.50 -8.18 -7.35
CA LYS A 165 -12.44 -9.64 -7.31
C LYS A 165 -12.73 -10.29 -8.66
N GLU A 166 -12.32 -9.62 -9.74
CA GLU A 166 -12.37 -10.17 -11.09
C GLU A 166 -11.14 -11.04 -11.36
N PRO A 167 -11.31 -12.25 -11.94
CA PRO A 167 -10.19 -13.04 -12.40
C PRO A 167 -9.51 -12.33 -13.56
N THR A 168 -8.18 -12.24 -13.55
CA THR A 168 -7.44 -11.62 -14.65
C THR A 168 -6.64 -12.68 -15.40
N ASN A 169 -6.40 -12.47 -16.70
CA ASN A 169 -5.76 -13.46 -17.56
C ASN A 169 -4.29 -13.77 -17.19
N GLU A 170 -3.69 -12.99 -16.30
CA GLU A 170 -2.30 -13.16 -15.84
C GLU A 170 -2.18 -13.99 -14.54
N ASP A 171 -3.28 -14.54 -14.05
CA ASP A 171 -3.24 -15.45 -12.91
C ASP A 171 -2.54 -16.74 -13.34
N LYS A 172 -1.28 -16.93 -12.92
CA LYS A 172 -0.79 -18.29 -12.74
C LYS A 172 -1.65 -18.90 -11.66
N THR A 173 -2.47 -19.87 -12.06
CA THR A 173 -3.26 -20.67 -11.13
C THR A 173 -2.35 -21.26 -10.06
N THR A 174 -2.88 -21.56 -8.87
CA THR A 174 -2.13 -22.27 -7.83
C THR A 174 -1.48 -23.55 -8.38
N GLU A 175 -2.12 -24.21 -9.34
CA GLU A 175 -1.57 -25.37 -10.04
C GLU A 175 -0.32 -25.02 -10.86
N GLU A 176 -0.31 -23.90 -11.57
CA GLU A 176 0.86 -23.42 -12.31
C GLU A 176 2.00 -22.99 -11.39
N ILE A 177 1.70 -22.30 -10.28
CA ILE A 177 2.71 -21.94 -9.27
C ILE A 177 3.33 -23.21 -8.67
N LEU A 178 2.51 -24.20 -8.29
CA LEU A 178 2.99 -25.47 -7.77
C LEU A 178 3.79 -26.26 -8.81
N LYS A 179 3.38 -26.19 -10.08
CA LYS A 179 4.11 -26.80 -11.20
C LYS A 179 5.48 -26.16 -11.37
N ASP A 180 5.56 -24.83 -11.37
CA ASP A 180 6.82 -24.10 -11.51
C ASP A 180 7.74 -24.34 -10.31
N ALA A 181 7.21 -24.33 -9.08
CA ALA A 181 7.97 -24.64 -7.88
C ALA A 181 8.51 -26.08 -7.91
N LYS A 182 7.71 -27.03 -8.41
CA LYS A 182 8.14 -28.42 -8.60
C LYS A 182 9.21 -28.53 -9.68
N GLN A 183 9.08 -27.81 -10.79
CA GLN A 183 10.07 -27.77 -11.85
C GLN A 183 11.40 -27.22 -11.32
N LEU A 184 11.38 -26.08 -10.64
CA LEU A 184 12.57 -25.49 -9.99
C LEU A 184 13.21 -26.47 -8.99
N HIS A 185 12.41 -27.19 -8.21
CA HIS A 185 12.91 -28.20 -7.28
C HIS A 185 13.66 -29.34 -7.99
N GLU A 186 13.12 -29.84 -9.09
CA GLU A 186 13.76 -30.86 -9.91
C GLU A 186 15.00 -30.32 -10.62
N ASP A 187 14.99 -29.07 -11.09
CA ASP A 187 16.15 -28.46 -11.74
C ASP A 187 17.32 -28.29 -10.77
N LEU A 188 17.06 -27.81 -9.55
CA LEU A 188 18.06 -27.71 -8.48
C LEU A 188 18.63 -29.10 -8.09
N ARG A 189 17.80 -30.14 -8.15
CA ARG A 189 18.22 -31.52 -7.85
C ARG A 189 19.07 -32.11 -8.96
N ASN A 190 18.61 -32.01 -10.21
CA ASN A 190 19.16 -32.73 -11.35
C ASN A 190 20.37 -32.01 -11.97
N TYR A 191 20.32 -30.68 -12.08
CA TYR A 191 21.41 -29.91 -12.68
C TYR A 191 22.45 -29.48 -11.65
N GLY A 192 22.02 -29.14 -10.43
CA GLY A 192 22.94 -28.67 -9.40
C GLY A 192 23.49 -29.77 -8.48
N SER A 193 22.94 -30.99 -8.50
CA SER A 193 23.24 -32.05 -7.51
C SER A 193 23.11 -31.58 -6.05
N ILE A 194 22.19 -30.64 -5.80
CA ILE A 194 22.13 -29.89 -4.54
C ILE A 194 21.35 -30.68 -3.50
N GLN A 195 21.93 -30.83 -2.32
CA GLN A 195 21.28 -31.49 -1.19
C GLN A 195 20.10 -30.64 -0.70
N ASP A 196 19.04 -31.28 -0.21
CA ASP A 196 17.83 -30.57 0.22
C ASP A 196 18.08 -29.49 1.28
N LYS A 197 19.11 -29.69 2.12
CA LYS A 197 19.53 -28.72 3.15
C LYS A 197 20.10 -27.41 2.57
N ASP A 198 20.62 -27.43 1.34
CA ASP A 198 21.31 -26.30 0.71
C ASP A 198 20.38 -25.53 -0.25
N LYS A 199 19.24 -26.13 -0.63
CA LYS A 199 18.23 -25.51 -1.51
C LYS A 199 17.70 -24.16 -0.99
N PRO A 200 17.36 -23.99 0.31
CA PRO A 200 16.86 -22.71 0.80
C PRO A 200 17.86 -21.56 0.61
N LEU A 201 19.16 -21.84 0.78
CA LEU A 201 20.21 -20.83 0.62
C LEU A 201 20.30 -20.34 -0.83
N ILE A 202 20.17 -21.26 -1.79
CA ILE A 202 20.26 -20.93 -3.22
C ILE A 202 19.01 -20.22 -3.69
N VAL A 203 17.83 -20.66 -3.26
CA VAL A 203 16.59 -19.92 -3.53
C VAL A 203 16.68 -18.49 -2.98
N SER A 204 17.24 -18.32 -1.78
CA SER A 204 17.48 -16.99 -1.19
C SER A 204 18.46 -16.16 -2.03
N GLY A 205 19.51 -16.78 -2.57
CA GLY A 205 20.47 -16.14 -3.47
C GLY A 205 19.84 -15.71 -4.80
N ILE A 206 18.99 -16.55 -5.40
CA ILE A 206 18.24 -16.22 -6.62
C ILE A 206 17.29 -15.05 -6.36
N LEU A 207 16.52 -15.08 -5.26
CA LEU A 207 15.63 -13.99 -4.88
C LEU A 207 16.38 -12.68 -4.65
N LEU A 208 17.56 -12.74 -4.01
CA LEU A 208 18.43 -11.57 -3.84
C LEU A 208 18.93 -11.06 -5.19
N ALA A 209 19.40 -11.93 -6.09
CA ALA A 209 19.85 -11.54 -7.42
C ALA A 209 18.74 -10.87 -8.23
N LEU A 210 17.52 -11.42 -8.20
CA LEU A 210 16.34 -10.79 -8.83
C LEU A 210 16.08 -9.39 -8.28
N LYS A 211 16.18 -9.21 -6.95
CA LYS A 211 16.06 -7.90 -6.32
C LYS A 211 17.16 -6.93 -6.76
N GLU A 212 18.41 -7.39 -6.88
CA GLU A 212 19.54 -6.56 -7.33
C GLU A 212 19.44 -6.14 -8.81
N ILE A 213 18.70 -6.89 -9.65
CA ILE A 213 18.38 -6.49 -11.04
C ILE A 213 17.54 -5.21 -11.04
N GLU A 214 16.56 -5.09 -10.13
CA GLU A 214 15.72 -3.89 -10.01
C GLU A 214 16.56 -2.63 -9.73
N PHE A 215 17.62 -2.77 -8.92
CA PHE A 215 18.58 -1.71 -8.64
C PHE A 215 19.70 -1.57 -9.67
N LYS A 216 19.66 -2.36 -10.77
CA LYS A 216 20.69 -2.42 -11.83
C LYS A 216 22.10 -2.76 -11.32
N ASN A 217 22.21 -3.38 -10.14
CA ASN A 217 23.47 -3.86 -9.58
C ASN A 217 23.85 -5.24 -10.13
N PHE A 218 22.90 -5.94 -10.73
CA PHE A 218 23.08 -7.23 -11.37
C PHE A 218 22.40 -7.23 -12.75
N SER A 219 23.03 -7.89 -13.73
CA SER A 219 22.42 -8.15 -15.04
C SER A 219 22.44 -9.65 -15.32
N LEU A 220 21.37 -10.16 -15.94
CA LEU A 220 21.34 -11.54 -16.43
C LEU A 220 22.41 -11.78 -17.50
N ASP A 221 22.82 -10.75 -18.23
CA ASP A 221 23.92 -10.80 -19.20
C ASP A 221 25.30 -10.98 -18.55
N ASN A 222 25.37 -11.06 -17.21
CA ASN A 222 26.58 -11.44 -16.49
C ASN A 222 26.60 -12.95 -16.16
N LEU A 223 25.50 -13.67 -16.34
CA LEU A 223 25.39 -15.11 -16.09
C LEU A 223 25.80 -15.92 -17.33
N ASN A 224 27.00 -15.64 -17.84
CA ASN A 224 27.43 -16.17 -19.13
C ASN A 224 28.13 -17.53 -19.01
N GLY A 225 28.31 -18.01 -17.79
CA GLY A 225 29.18 -19.13 -17.48
C GLY A 225 30.61 -18.78 -17.87
N ASP A 226 31.34 -18.10 -16.96
CA ASP A 226 32.78 -17.96 -17.16
C ASP A 226 33.38 -19.38 -17.28
N ASP A 227 34.07 -19.65 -18.40
CA ASP A 227 34.86 -20.86 -18.63
C ASP A 227 35.96 -21.04 -17.56
#